data_AF-A0A925V449-F1
#
_entry.id   AF-A0A925V449-F1
#
_cell.length_a   1.000
_cell.length_b   1.000
_cell.length_c   1.000
_cell.angle_alpha   90.00
_cell.angle_beta   90.00
_cell.angle_gamma   90.00
#
_symmetry.space_group_name_H-M   'P 1'
#
loop_
_entity.id
_entity.type
_entity.pdbx_description
1 polymer ?
#
loop_
_entity_poly.entity_id
_entity_poly.type
_entity_poly.pdbx_seq_one_letter_code
_entity_poly.pdbx_strand_id
1 'polypeptide(L)'
;MRILQVASEAVPLVKTGGLADVVTALSQALGEAGDDVRVLMPAYGDMLDRVRPELRLELGDPLGVGPARLWATTLPGSDVKLWLLQCDPLYRRGGGPYLDAAGHDHPDNHLRFAMLARAAAMAAIASPTLGWPVDVVHAHDWQAALVPAYLSWWGIGRPATVLTVHNLHFAGRFPPSIMPSIAAPGSAFAVDGIEFYGEVSYLKAGLYYADRVTTVSPTYADEIRTPEGGIGFDGLLRTRGDAVQGVLNGIDERAWDPARDMALPRRYDAKSLATKRELRVLLQRELGLVEQTSAPLLGLVSRLSWQKGIDLVVEALPPLLASGVQLAVLGSGEPALA
;
A
#
# COMPACT_ATOMS: atom_id res chain seq x y z
N MET A 1 1.50 -16.65 14.96
CA MET A 1 2.81 -16.18 14.48
C MET A 1 3.02 -14.73 14.92
N ARG A 2 4.25 -14.23 14.86
CA ARG A 2 4.60 -12.83 15.10
C ARG A 2 5.01 -12.20 13.79
N ILE A 3 4.21 -11.24 13.32
CA ILE A 3 4.31 -10.69 11.96
C ILE A 3 4.61 -9.20 12.06
N LEU A 4 5.71 -8.77 11.44
CA LEU A 4 6.02 -7.36 11.25
C LEU A 4 5.57 -6.93 9.86
N GLN A 5 4.43 -6.26 9.74
CA GLN A 5 4.02 -5.61 8.50
C GLN A 5 4.77 -4.29 8.34
N VAL A 6 5.30 -4.01 7.14
CA VAL A 6 6.06 -2.80 6.85
C VAL A 6 5.44 -2.10 5.65
N ALA A 7 4.94 -0.89 5.85
CA ALA A 7 4.27 -0.12 4.83
C ALA A 7 4.52 1.39 5.00
N SER A 8 4.35 2.14 3.93
CA SER A 8 4.42 3.60 3.94
C SER A 8 3.12 4.27 4.43
N GLU A 9 2.00 3.55 4.47
CA GLU A 9 0.71 4.11 4.84
C GLU A 9 -0.20 3.05 5.50
N ALA A 10 -1.05 3.51 6.41
CA ALA A 10 -2.05 2.71 7.11
C ALA A 10 -3.18 3.63 7.60
N VAL A 11 -4.43 3.22 7.41
CA VAL A 11 -5.60 3.95 7.94
C VAL A 11 -5.72 3.73 9.45
N PRO A 12 -6.12 4.74 10.26
CA PRO A 12 -6.62 6.05 9.84
C PRO A 12 -5.55 7.15 9.77
N LEU A 13 -4.26 6.81 9.93
CA LEU A 13 -3.20 7.83 10.04
C LEU A 13 -2.83 8.45 8.69
N VAL A 14 -2.66 7.61 7.67
CA VAL A 14 -2.24 8.02 6.33
C VAL A 14 -2.96 7.19 5.29
N LYS A 15 -3.46 7.86 4.24
CA LYS A 15 -4.03 7.20 3.07
C LYS A 15 -3.74 8.01 1.83
N THR A 16 -3.11 7.38 0.85
CA THR A 16 -2.99 7.92 -0.51
C THR A 16 -3.69 7.03 -1.53
N GLY A 17 -3.86 5.74 -1.20
CA GLY A 17 -4.56 4.78 -2.05
C GLY A 17 -5.05 3.57 -1.26
N GLY A 18 -5.33 2.48 -1.99
CA GLY A 18 -5.86 1.24 -1.39
C GLY A 18 -4.86 0.48 -0.52
N LEU A 19 -3.56 0.76 -0.65
CA LEU A 19 -2.51 0.16 0.19
C LEU A 19 -2.81 0.33 1.67
N ALA A 20 -3.17 1.55 2.10
CA ALA A 20 -3.46 1.86 3.50
C ALA A 20 -4.65 1.06 4.04
N ASP A 21 -5.68 0.84 3.23
CA ASP A 21 -6.85 0.04 3.62
C ASP A 21 -6.46 -1.43 3.80
N VAL A 22 -5.69 -1.98 2.87
CA VAL A 22 -5.27 -3.39 2.91
C VAL A 22 -4.37 -3.65 4.12
N VAL A 23 -3.37 -2.79 4.39
CA VAL A 23 -2.45 -2.98 5.53
C VAL A 23 -3.22 -3.02 6.85
N THR A 24 -4.14 -2.07 7.07
CA THR A 24 -4.93 -2.03 8.30
C THR A 24 -5.87 -3.24 8.39
N ALA A 25 -6.66 -3.51 7.36
CA ALA A 25 -7.65 -4.59 7.38
C ALA A 25 -6.98 -5.97 7.51
N LEU A 26 -5.87 -6.21 6.80
CA LEU A 26 -5.10 -7.44 6.90
C LEU A 26 -4.51 -7.60 8.30
N SER A 27 -3.94 -6.54 8.87
CA SER A 27 -3.37 -6.59 10.22
C SER A 27 -4.42 -6.94 11.27
N GLN A 28 -5.62 -6.38 11.16
CA GLN A 28 -6.75 -6.70 12.03
C GLN A 28 -7.20 -8.15 11.84
N ALA A 29 -7.41 -8.60 10.60
CA ALA A 29 -7.87 -9.95 10.31
C ALA A 29 -6.88 -11.04 10.79
N LEU A 30 -5.58 -10.82 10.63
CA LEU A 30 -4.55 -11.70 11.16
C LEU A 30 -4.54 -11.70 12.70
N GLY A 31 -4.74 -10.54 13.32
CA GLY A 31 -4.93 -10.43 14.77
C GLY A 31 -6.14 -11.22 15.27
N GLU A 32 -7.28 -11.10 14.60
CA GLU A 32 -8.49 -11.88 14.89
C GLU A 32 -8.29 -13.39 14.69
N ALA A 33 -7.41 -13.79 13.76
CA ALA A 33 -7.00 -15.16 13.54
C ALA A 33 -5.99 -15.70 14.58
N GLY A 34 -5.50 -14.85 15.50
CA GLY A 34 -4.60 -15.23 16.60
C GLY A 34 -3.12 -14.95 16.36
N ASP A 35 -2.75 -14.23 15.30
CA ASP A 35 -1.39 -13.75 15.09
C ASP A 35 -1.10 -12.46 15.89
N ASP A 36 0.13 -12.31 16.37
CA ASP A 36 0.61 -11.05 16.96
C ASP A 36 1.20 -10.19 15.84
N VAL A 37 0.40 -9.24 15.35
CA VAL A 37 0.77 -8.38 14.22
C VAL A 37 1.15 -6.98 14.71
N ARG A 38 2.28 -6.50 14.18
CA ARG A 38 2.72 -5.11 14.35
C ARG A 38 2.93 -4.47 12.99
N VAL A 39 2.39 -3.27 12.81
CA VAL A 39 2.64 -2.44 11.63
C VAL A 39 3.79 -1.50 11.92
N LEU A 40 4.78 -1.40 11.05
CA LEU A 40 5.84 -0.41 11.08
C LEU A 40 5.66 0.54 9.89
N MET A 41 5.53 1.84 10.18
CA MET A 41 5.44 2.88 9.16
C MET A 41 6.19 4.15 9.57
N PRO A 42 6.50 5.07 8.65
CA PRO A 42 7.11 6.35 9.00
C PRO A 42 6.18 7.23 9.84
N ALA A 43 6.79 7.99 10.75
CA ALA A 43 6.11 9.00 11.54
C ALA A 43 6.06 10.32 10.78
N TYR A 44 5.06 10.52 9.92
CA TYR A 44 4.96 11.74 9.11
C TYR A 44 4.46 12.94 9.92
N GLY A 45 4.95 14.12 9.57
CA GLY A 45 4.51 15.39 10.14
C GLY A 45 4.55 15.40 11.68
N ASP A 46 3.41 15.70 12.29
CA ASP A 46 3.22 15.81 13.74
C ASP A 46 2.62 14.53 14.37
N MET A 47 2.65 13.38 13.68
CA MET A 47 1.98 12.15 14.17
C MET A 47 2.38 11.75 15.59
N LEU A 48 3.68 11.84 15.93
CA LEU A 48 4.17 11.50 17.27
C LEU A 48 3.56 12.39 18.36
N ASP A 49 3.25 13.64 18.03
CA ASP A 49 2.65 14.61 18.94
C ASP A 49 1.17 14.24 19.24
N ARG A 50 0.53 13.50 18.33
CA ARG A 50 -0.90 13.12 18.39
C ARG A 50 -1.16 11.77 19.05
N VAL A 51 -0.21 10.83 18.98
CA VAL A 51 -0.43 9.41 19.37
C VAL A 51 0.27 8.98 20.66
N ARG A 52 0.91 9.91 21.38
CA ARG A 52 1.61 9.71 22.67
C ARG A 52 2.33 8.34 22.80
N PRO A 53 3.29 8.04 21.92
CA PRO A 53 3.87 6.72 21.85
C PRO A 53 5.01 6.51 22.87
N GLU A 54 5.39 5.26 23.09
CA GLU A 54 6.51 4.87 23.97
C GLU A 54 7.76 4.54 23.15
N LEU A 55 8.93 5.00 23.57
CA LEU A 55 10.17 4.69 22.87
C LEU A 55 10.45 3.18 22.94
N ARG A 56 10.60 2.55 21.77
CA ARG A 56 10.80 1.10 21.65
C ARG A 56 12.23 0.71 21.31
N LEU A 57 12.87 1.45 20.39
CA LEU A 57 14.22 1.17 19.93
C LEU A 57 14.90 2.45 19.44
N GLU A 58 16.11 2.70 19.93
CA GLU A 58 17.03 3.69 19.38
C GLU A 58 17.83 3.04 18.25
N LEU A 59 17.75 3.59 17.03
CA LEU A 59 18.44 3.05 15.84
C LEU A 59 19.73 3.81 15.49
N GLY A 60 20.00 4.93 16.16
CA GLY A 60 21.13 5.81 15.81
C GLY A 60 20.88 6.53 14.49
N ASP A 61 21.90 6.67 13.65
CA ASP A 61 21.78 7.28 12.31
C ASP A 61 22.20 6.27 11.23
N PRO A 62 21.31 5.34 10.86
CA PRO A 62 21.69 4.18 10.07
C PRO A 62 22.02 4.50 8.61
N LEU A 63 21.70 5.70 8.11
CA LEU A 63 21.98 6.17 6.75
C LEU A 63 22.71 7.52 6.67
N GLY A 64 23.15 8.09 7.80
CA GLY A 64 23.84 9.38 7.82
C GLY A 64 22.94 10.59 7.52
N VAL A 65 21.63 10.46 7.74
CA VAL A 65 20.63 11.51 7.46
C VAL A 65 20.17 12.19 8.74
N GLY A 66 20.15 11.45 9.84
CA GLY A 66 19.76 11.95 11.15
C GLY A 66 19.26 10.82 12.07
N PRO A 67 19.08 11.12 13.36
CA PRO A 67 18.66 10.13 14.34
C PRO A 67 17.34 9.45 13.97
N ALA A 68 17.31 8.13 14.07
CA ALA A 68 16.18 7.28 13.83
C ALA A 68 15.76 6.54 15.10
N ARG A 69 14.45 6.46 15.35
CA ARG A 69 13.85 5.79 16.51
C ARG A 69 12.57 5.08 16.13
N LEU A 70 12.29 3.96 16.78
CA LEU A 70 10.99 3.32 16.73
C LEU A 70 10.21 3.64 18.00
N TRP A 71 8.98 4.10 17.80
CA TRP A 71 8.03 4.43 18.85
C TRP A 71 6.84 3.48 18.79
N ALA A 72 6.52 2.81 19.89
CA ALA A 72 5.40 1.89 19.99
C ALA A 72 4.12 2.61 20.43
N THR A 73 3.02 2.30 19.75
CA THR A 73 1.66 2.70 20.11
C THR A 73 0.67 1.67 19.56
N THR A 74 -0.62 2.00 19.57
CA THR A 74 -1.66 1.20 18.94
C THR A 74 -2.31 2.03 17.84
N LEU A 75 -2.63 1.40 16.72
CA LEU A 75 -3.30 2.06 15.60
C LEU A 75 -4.68 2.57 16.05
N PRO A 76 -5.00 3.87 15.89
CA PRO A 76 -6.23 4.43 16.45
C PRO A 76 -7.50 3.70 15.97
N GLY A 77 -8.38 3.37 16.93
CA GLY A 77 -9.62 2.65 16.63
C GLY A 77 -9.47 1.14 16.40
N SER A 78 -8.32 0.56 16.75
CA SER A 78 -8.08 -0.89 16.67
C SER A 78 -7.15 -1.38 17.78
N ASP A 79 -7.00 -2.70 17.91
CA ASP A 79 -6.02 -3.33 18.82
C ASP A 79 -4.66 -3.61 18.14
N VAL A 80 -4.51 -3.26 16.86
CA VAL A 80 -3.29 -3.51 16.09
C VAL A 80 -2.14 -2.67 16.63
N LYS A 81 -1.05 -3.34 17.00
CA LYS A 81 0.16 -2.67 17.48
C LYS A 81 0.87 -1.94 16.34
N LEU A 82 1.38 -0.76 16.65
CA LEU A 82 1.96 0.15 15.67
C LEU A 82 3.34 0.62 16.15
N TRP A 83 4.32 0.55 15.25
CA TRP A 83 5.66 1.10 15.39
C TRP A 83 5.82 2.27 14.41
N LEU A 84 6.02 3.46 14.95
CA LEU A 84 6.26 4.68 14.19
C LEU A 84 7.75 4.94 14.11
N LEU A 85 8.27 4.98 12.88
CA LEU A 85 9.65 5.31 12.61
C LEU A 85 9.84 6.82 12.55
N GLN A 86 10.46 7.36 13.59
CA GLN A 86 10.93 8.73 13.62
C GLN A 86 12.25 8.83 12.83
N CYS A 87 12.33 9.83 11.97
CA CYS A 87 13.55 10.43 11.46
C CYS A 87 13.14 11.84 11.00
N ASP A 88 13.26 12.83 11.89
CA ASP A 88 12.68 14.15 11.69
C ASP A 88 13.14 14.79 10.37
N PRO A 89 14.42 14.70 9.97
CA PRO A 89 14.84 15.20 8.68
C PRO A 89 14.06 14.59 7.52
N LEU A 90 13.59 13.34 7.57
CA LEU A 90 12.94 12.67 6.43
C LEU A 90 11.40 12.75 6.46
N TYR A 91 10.79 12.77 7.65
CA TYR A 91 9.35 12.56 7.80
C TYR A 91 8.60 13.73 8.46
N ARG A 92 9.27 14.55 9.30
CA ARG A 92 8.65 15.70 9.97
C ARG A 92 8.68 16.94 9.08
N ARG A 93 8.05 16.83 7.91
CA ARG A 93 7.98 17.89 6.88
C ARG A 93 6.54 18.12 6.42
N GLY A 94 6.29 19.28 5.80
CA GLY A 94 5.04 19.55 5.09
C GLY A 94 4.93 18.78 3.78
N GLY A 95 3.70 18.66 3.26
CA GLY A 95 3.38 17.80 2.13
C GLY A 95 2.81 16.44 2.57
N GLY A 96 2.81 15.49 1.64
CA GLY A 96 2.32 14.13 1.86
C GLY A 96 3.43 13.08 2.06
N PRO A 97 3.03 11.80 2.14
CA PRO A 97 3.95 10.68 2.29
C PRO A 97 4.92 10.50 1.14
N TYR A 98 4.60 10.96 -0.07
CA TYR A 98 5.44 10.84 -1.28
C TYR A 98 5.73 12.18 -1.94
N LEU A 99 4.79 13.12 -1.84
CA LEU A 99 4.83 14.40 -2.52
C LEU A 99 5.13 15.54 -1.53
N ASP A 100 5.87 16.53 -1.98
CA ASP A 100 6.09 17.78 -1.27
C ASP A 100 4.84 18.68 -1.27
N ALA A 101 4.96 19.87 -0.69
CA ALA A 101 3.86 20.84 -0.65
C ALA A 101 3.46 21.39 -2.03
N ALA A 102 4.32 21.26 -3.04
CA ALA A 102 4.04 21.65 -4.42
C ALA A 102 3.46 20.49 -5.27
N GLY A 103 3.36 19.28 -4.70
CA GLY A 103 2.82 18.11 -5.37
C GLY A 103 3.84 17.33 -6.20
N HIS A 104 5.14 17.62 -6.07
CA HIS A 104 6.21 16.84 -6.71
C HIS A 104 6.72 15.76 -5.77
N ASP A 105 7.26 14.66 -6.31
CA ASP A 105 7.96 13.67 -5.50
C ASP A 105 9.04 14.33 -4.64
N HIS A 106 9.10 13.96 -3.36
CA HIS A 106 10.22 14.37 -2.51
C HIS A 106 11.53 13.88 -3.16
N PRO A 107 12.52 14.76 -3.37
CA PRO A 107 13.76 14.40 -4.06
C PRO A 107 14.57 13.33 -3.32
N ASP A 108 14.35 13.21 -2.01
CA ASP A 108 14.95 12.23 -1.12
C ASP A 108 14.07 11.00 -0.88
N ASN A 109 13.06 10.73 -1.71
CA ASN A 109 12.21 9.52 -1.61
C ASN A 109 13.02 8.22 -1.51
N HIS A 110 14.14 8.12 -2.23
CA HIS A 110 15.08 7.02 -2.08
C HIS A 110 15.55 6.84 -0.63
N LEU A 111 16.03 7.91 0.02
CA LEU A 111 16.44 7.86 1.44
C LEU A 111 15.28 7.63 2.39
N ARG A 112 14.12 8.27 2.14
CA ARG A 112 12.92 8.15 2.98
C ARG A 112 12.48 6.70 3.10
N PHE A 113 12.51 5.94 2.02
CA PHE A 113 12.05 4.56 2.01
C PHE A 113 13.17 3.53 2.24
N ALA A 114 14.43 3.86 1.91
CA ALA A 114 15.57 3.10 2.39
C ALA A 114 15.67 3.13 3.93
N MET A 115 15.41 4.28 4.56
CA MET A 115 15.38 4.42 6.02
C MET A 115 14.28 3.55 6.64
N LEU A 116 13.08 3.55 6.05
CA LEU A 116 11.97 2.68 6.46
C LEU A 116 12.39 1.20 6.42
N ALA A 117 12.92 0.78 5.28
CA ALA A 117 13.30 -0.60 5.07
C ALA A 117 14.45 -1.05 5.97
N ARG A 118 15.47 -0.21 6.14
CA ARG A 118 16.63 -0.49 6.98
C ARG A 118 16.24 -0.56 8.46
N ALA A 119 15.43 0.38 8.93
CA ALA A 119 14.91 0.38 10.30
C ALA A 119 14.08 -0.88 10.59
N ALA A 120 13.22 -1.29 9.67
CA ALA A 120 12.43 -2.50 9.81
C ALA A 120 13.30 -3.77 9.83
N ALA A 121 14.31 -3.85 8.96
CA ALA A 121 15.27 -4.95 8.97
C ALA A 121 16.08 -4.98 10.29
N MET A 122 16.53 -3.82 10.80
CA MET A 122 17.23 -3.73 12.10
C MET A 122 16.32 -4.18 13.25
N ALA A 123 15.06 -3.75 13.26
CA ALA A 123 14.08 -4.14 14.27
C ALA A 123 13.79 -5.64 14.21
N ALA A 124 13.71 -6.22 13.02
CA ALA A 124 13.51 -7.64 12.81
C ALA A 124 14.69 -8.46 13.35
N ILE A 125 15.93 -8.04 13.11
CA ILE A 125 17.13 -8.70 13.67
C ILE A 125 17.22 -8.55 15.19
N ALA A 126 16.91 -7.36 15.72
CA ALA A 126 16.89 -7.10 17.16
C ALA A 126 15.67 -7.73 17.88
N SER A 127 14.68 -8.21 17.14
CA SER A 127 13.39 -8.63 17.69
C SER A 127 13.46 -9.70 18.81
N PRO A 128 14.41 -10.67 18.80
CA PRO A 128 14.55 -11.61 19.91
C PRO A 128 14.97 -10.93 21.22
N THR A 129 15.89 -9.96 21.17
CA THR A 129 16.36 -9.22 22.37
C THR A 129 15.30 -8.24 22.88
N LEU A 130 14.39 -7.83 21.99
CA LEU A 130 13.21 -7.06 22.34
C LEU A 130 12.10 -7.91 23.00
N GLY A 131 12.29 -9.23 23.16
CA GLY A 131 11.29 -10.13 23.73
C GLY A 131 10.11 -10.42 22.80
N TRP A 132 10.27 -10.13 21.50
CA TRP A 132 9.24 -10.38 20.49
C TRP A 132 9.89 -10.85 19.19
N PRO A 133 10.45 -12.08 19.14
CA PRO A 133 11.15 -12.55 17.95
C PRO A 133 10.20 -12.66 16.77
N VAL A 134 10.44 -11.88 15.73
CA VAL A 134 9.62 -11.86 14.52
C VAL A 134 9.78 -13.18 13.78
N ASP A 135 8.67 -13.79 13.38
CA ASP A 135 8.67 -15.00 12.56
C ASP A 135 8.66 -14.64 11.07
N VAL A 136 7.88 -13.61 10.71
CA VAL A 136 7.72 -13.12 9.32
C VAL A 136 7.77 -11.59 9.26
N VAL A 137 8.54 -11.06 8.31
CA VAL A 137 8.46 -9.65 7.89
C VAL A 137 7.70 -9.56 6.58
N HIS A 138 6.59 -8.84 6.59
CA HIS A 138 5.71 -8.69 5.45
C HIS A 138 5.81 -7.24 4.94
N ALA A 139 6.56 -7.06 3.87
CA ALA A 139 6.77 -5.77 3.22
C ALA A 139 5.68 -5.50 2.18
N HIS A 140 5.23 -4.25 2.07
CA HIS A 140 4.24 -3.85 1.07
C HIS A 140 4.81 -2.77 0.14
N ASP A 141 4.72 -3.05 -1.17
CA ASP A 141 5.17 -2.20 -2.27
C ASP A 141 6.66 -1.77 -2.22
N TRP A 142 7.06 -0.95 -3.18
CA TRP A 142 8.45 -0.53 -3.39
C TRP A 142 9.06 0.21 -2.18
N GLN A 143 8.24 0.88 -1.39
CA GLN A 143 8.65 1.64 -0.22
C GLN A 143 9.26 0.75 0.88
N ALA A 144 8.77 -0.49 1.00
CA ALA A 144 9.28 -1.47 1.95
C ALA A 144 10.08 -2.59 1.26
N ALA A 145 10.18 -2.60 -0.07
CA ALA A 145 10.79 -3.68 -0.84
C ALA A 145 12.29 -3.88 -0.56
N LEU A 146 13.00 -2.90 0.01
CA LEU A 146 14.38 -3.08 0.45
C LEU A 146 14.54 -3.89 1.74
N VAL A 147 13.47 -4.13 2.51
CA VAL A 147 13.52 -4.91 3.76
C VAL A 147 14.10 -6.31 3.54
N PRO A 148 13.56 -7.15 2.62
CA PRO A 148 14.15 -8.46 2.34
C PRO A 148 15.58 -8.36 1.82
N ALA A 149 15.92 -7.31 1.06
CA ALA A 149 17.26 -7.11 0.54
C ALA A 149 18.27 -6.86 1.66
N TYR A 150 17.99 -5.94 2.60
CA TYR A 150 18.86 -5.71 3.76
C TYR A 150 19.04 -6.97 4.62
N LEU A 151 17.94 -7.68 4.91
CA LEU A 151 18.01 -8.92 5.67
C LEU A 151 18.87 -9.97 4.96
N SER A 152 18.74 -10.09 3.63
CA SER A 152 19.56 -11.01 2.84
C SER A 152 21.03 -10.61 2.82
N TRP A 153 21.35 -9.31 2.73
CA TRP A 153 22.73 -8.82 2.71
C TRP A 153 23.44 -8.97 4.06
N TRP A 154 22.72 -8.92 5.17
CA TRP A 154 23.29 -9.06 6.51
C TRP A 154 23.47 -10.53 6.97
N GLY A 155 22.70 -11.47 6.42
CA GLY A 155 22.94 -12.91 6.58
C GLY A 155 22.08 -13.65 7.63
N ILE A 156 22.64 -14.73 8.18
CA ILE A 156 21.95 -15.81 8.91
C ILE A 156 21.28 -15.31 10.21
N GLY A 157 20.07 -15.80 10.49
CA GLY A 157 19.27 -15.43 11.66
C GLY A 157 18.13 -14.45 11.34
N ARG A 158 17.89 -14.14 10.06
CA ARG A 158 16.75 -13.33 9.63
C ARG A 158 15.42 -14.11 9.69
N PRO A 159 14.29 -13.42 9.95
CA PRO A 159 12.97 -14.00 9.74
C PRO A 159 12.67 -14.30 8.27
N ALA A 160 11.60 -15.04 8.03
CA ALA A 160 11.04 -15.21 6.69
C ALA A 160 10.48 -13.87 6.18
N THR A 161 10.47 -13.69 4.87
CA THR A 161 10.10 -12.42 4.22
C THR A 161 9.04 -12.64 3.16
N VAL A 162 8.01 -11.80 3.19
CA VAL A 162 6.97 -11.73 2.17
C VAL A 162 6.95 -10.32 1.62
N LEU A 163 6.91 -10.17 0.30
CA LEU A 163 6.65 -8.89 -0.36
C LEU A 163 5.29 -8.95 -1.05
N THR A 164 4.35 -8.08 -0.67
CA THR A 164 3.13 -7.86 -1.46
C THR A 164 3.32 -6.70 -2.42
N VAL A 165 3.04 -6.95 -3.70
CA VAL A 165 2.98 -5.92 -4.75
C VAL A 165 1.52 -5.59 -5.01
N HIS A 166 1.10 -4.36 -4.67
CA HIS A 166 -0.25 -3.86 -4.93
C HIS A 166 -0.37 -3.19 -6.29
N ASN A 167 0.73 -2.61 -6.78
CA ASN A 167 0.79 -2.04 -8.12
C ASN A 167 2.22 -2.10 -8.67
N LEU A 168 2.42 -2.96 -9.67
CA LEU A 168 3.72 -3.17 -10.29
C LEU A 168 4.29 -1.93 -10.99
N HIS A 169 3.43 -0.97 -11.38
CA HIS A 169 3.88 0.28 -12.04
C HIS A 169 4.75 1.16 -11.15
N PHE A 170 4.66 1.04 -9.83
CA PHE A 170 5.48 1.81 -8.91
C PHE A 170 6.74 1.03 -8.53
N ALA A 171 7.77 1.13 -9.36
CA ALA A 171 9.00 0.35 -9.24
C ALA A 171 10.06 0.91 -8.27
N GLY A 172 9.89 2.16 -7.80
CA GLY A 172 10.90 2.86 -6.99
C GLY A 172 12.26 2.93 -7.70
N ARG A 173 12.29 3.57 -8.89
CA ARG A 173 13.47 3.66 -9.76
C ARG A 173 14.30 4.90 -9.44
N PHE A 174 15.61 4.72 -9.32
CA PHE A 174 16.55 5.77 -8.94
C PHE A 174 17.89 5.60 -9.67
N PRO A 175 18.68 6.69 -9.82
CA PRO A 175 19.99 6.59 -10.46
C PRO A 175 20.96 5.72 -9.63
N PRO A 176 21.90 4.99 -10.25
CA PRO A 176 22.87 4.14 -9.55
C PRO A 176 23.70 4.84 -8.48
N SER A 177 23.84 6.17 -8.59
CA SER A 177 24.58 6.99 -7.63
C SER A 177 24.03 6.94 -6.20
N ILE A 178 22.79 6.47 -5.99
CA ILE A 178 22.20 6.34 -4.64
C ILE A 178 22.70 5.13 -3.86
N MET A 179 23.37 4.16 -4.49
CA MET A 179 23.77 2.90 -3.84
C MET A 179 24.51 3.10 -2.50
N PRO A 180 25.48 4.03 -2.38
CA PRO A 180 26.14 4.29 -1.10
C PRO A 180 25.21 4.94 -0.07
N SER A 181 24.32 5.84 -0.49
CA SER A 181 23.44 6.59 0.44
C SER A 181 22.36 5.71 1.06
N ILE A 182 22.00 4.62 0.39
CA ILE A 182 21.10 3.59 0.92
C ILE A 182 21.87 2.46 1.61
N ALA A 183 23.20 2.58 1.75
CA ALA A 183 24.06 1.57 2.35
C ALA A 183 23.83 0.15 1.79
N ALA A 184 23.61 0.05 0.47
CA ALA A 184 23.58 -1.20 -0.26
C ALA A 184 25.01 -1.60 -0.66
N PRO A 185 25.38 -2.89 -0.59
CA PRO A 185 26.71 -3.32 -1.01
C PRO A 185 26.87 -3.11 -2.53
N GLY A 186 28.06 -2.71 -2.97
CA GLY A 186 28.31 -2.46 -4.40
C GLY A 186 28.04 -3.69 -5.29
N SER A 187 28.28 -4.90 -4.76
CA SER A 187 27.96 -6.17 -5.44
C SER A 187 26.47 -6.40 -5.66
N ALA A 188 25.58 -5.72 -4.92
CA ALA A 188 24.14 -5.83 -5.13
C ALA A 188 23.68 -5.13 -6.41
N PHE A 189 24.46 -4.21 -6.99
CA PHE A 189 24.14 -3.59 -8.28
C PHE A 189 24.44 -4.55 -9.44
N ALA A 190 23.58 -5.57 -9.56
CA ALA A 190 23.66 -6.64 -10.53
C ALA A 190 22.26 -7.09 -10.97
N VAL A 191 22.21 -7.81 -12.10
CA VAL A 191 21.00 -8.46 -12.62
C VAL A 191 20.40 -9.40 -11.57
N ASP A 192 21.25 -10.11 -10.83
CA ASP A 192 20.89 -10.92 -9.66
C ASP A 192 20.96 -10.10 -8.36
N GLY A 193 20.26 -8.96 -8.35
CA GLY A 193 20.38 -7.98 -7.27
C GLY A 193 19.36 -6.85 -7.35
N ILE A 194 19.78 -5.60 -7.20
CA ILE A 194 18.90 -4.41 -7.21
C ILE A 194 18.82 -3.69 -8.57
N GLU A 195 19.74 -3.99 -9.50
CA GLU A 195 19.81 -3.30 -10.79
C GLU A 195 18.60 -3.65 -11.68
N PHE A 196 18.06 -2.65 -12.37
CA PHE A 196 16.93 -2.78 -13.28
C PHE A 196 17.08 -1.79 -14.44
N TYR A 197 17.47 -2.28 -15.62
CA TYR A 197 17.69 -1.49 -16.84
C TYR A 197 18.64 -0.29 -16.65
N GLY A 198 19.75 -0.51 -15.95
CA GLY A 198 20.78 0.49 -15.66
C GLY A 198 20.48 1.40 -14.47
N GLU A 199 19.35 1.18 -13.78
CA GLU A 199 18.93 1.95 -12.61
C GLU A 199 18.84 1.06 -11.37
N VAL A 200 18.69 1.68 -10.20
CA VAL A 200 18.31 1.01 -8.96
C VAL A 200 16.79 0.88 -8.93
N SER A 201 16.25 -0.31 -8.68
CA SER A 201 14.81 -0.48 -8.40
C SER A 201 14.60 -1.19 -7.07
N TYR A 202 13.92 -0.51 -6.14
CA TYR A 202 13.62 -1.09 -4.83
C TYR A 202 12.66 -2.27 -4.97
N LEU A 203 11.65 -2.15 -5.82
CA LEU A 203 10.72 -3.22 -6.10
C LEU A 203 11.46 -4.44 -6.67
N LYS A 204 12.38 -4.24 -7.62
CA LYS A 204 13.21 -5.30 -8.18
C LYS A 204 14.00 -6.04 -7.11
N ALA A 205 14.67 -5.30 -6.21
CA ALA A 205 15.37 -5.91 -5.08
C ALA A 205 14.42 -6.75 -4.21
N GLY A 206 13.25 -6.22 -3.86
CA GLY A 206 12.30 -6.97 -3.05
C GLY A 206 11.79 -8.24 -3.74
N LEU A 207 11.47 -8.17 -5.03
CA LEU A 207 11.07 -9.33 -5.84
C LEU A 207 12.15 -10.41 -5.89
N TYR A 208 13.42 -9.99 -5.97
CA TYR A 208 14.55 -10.90 -6.01
C TYR A 208 14.83 -11.56 -4.65
N TYR A 209 14.94 -10.76 -3.58
CA TYR A 209 15.42 -11.20 -2.27
C TYR A 209 14.35 -11.75 -1.32
N ALA A 210 13.05 -11.47 -1.51
CA ALA A 210 12.01 -11.97 -0.62
C ALA A 210 11.88 -13.50 -0.69
N ASP A 211 11.43 -14.16 0.37
CA ASP A 211 11.18 -15.61 0.33
C ASP A 211 9.89 -15.92 -0.44
N ARG A 212 8.87 -15.07 -0.28
CA ARG A 212 7.62 -15.11 -1.05
C ARG A 212 7.25 -13.73 -1.58
N VAL A 213 6.61 -13.72 -2.73
CA VAL A 213 5.99 -12.54 -3.33
C VAL A 213 4.49 -12.83 -3.44
N THR A 214 3.67 -11.90 -2.97
CA THR A 214 2.23 -11.97 -3.17
C THR A 214 1.71 -10.78 -3.95
N THR A 215 0.54 -10.93 -4.54
CA THR A 215 -0.18 -9.83 -5.18
C THR A 215 -1.68 -9.96 -4.97
N VAL A 216 -2.46 -9.00 -5.45
CA VAL A 216 -3.84 -8.75 -5.01
C VAL A 216 -4.90 -9.67 -5.60
N SER A 217 -4.54 -10.58 -6.50
CA SER A 217 -5.41 -11.66 -6.98
C SER A 217 -4.63 -12.75 -7.72
N PRO A 218 -5.14 -14.00 -7.79
CA PRO A 218 -4.54 -15.06 -8.60
C PRO A 218 -4.37 -14.68 -10.06
N THR A 219 -5.39 -14.06 -10.67
CA THR A 219 -5.33 -13.59 -12.06
C THR A 219 -4.22 -12.56 -12.26
N TYR A 220 -4.11 -11.59 -11.36
CA TYR A 220 -3.08 -10.57 -11.48
C TYR A 220 -1.67 -11.15 -11.30
N ALA A 221 -1.50 -12.20 -10.50
CA ALA A 221 -0.23 -12.93 -10.38
C ALA A 221 0.23 -13.56 -11.70
N ASP A 222 -0.72 -13.99 -12.54
CA ASP A 222 -0.42 -14.52 -13.88
C ASP A 222 -0.22 -13.39 -14.89
N GLU A 223 -0.99 -12.30 -14.81
CA GLU A 223 -0.84 -11.12 -15.68
C GLU A 223 0.55 -10.49 -15.55
N ILE A 224 1.08 -10.32 -14.34
CA ILE A 224 2.41 -9.73 -14.12
C ILE A 224 3.56 -10.64 -14.59
N ARG A 225 3.28 -11.88 -14.97
CA ARG A 225 4.26 -12.80 -15.56
C ARG A 225 4.28 -12.74 -17.10
N THR A 226 3.40 -11.97 -17.73
CA THR A 226 3.47 -11.69 -19.18
C THR A 226 4.33 -10.45 -19.45
N PRO A 227 4.95 -10.31 -20.63
CA PRO A 227 5.71 -9.10 -20.97
C PRO A 227 4.90 -7.81 -20.82
N GLU A 228 3.62 -7.83 -21.21
CA GLU A 228 2.73 -6.67 -21.18
C GLU A 228 2.35 -6.27 -19.75
N GLY A 229 1.95 -7.24 -18.92
CA GLY A 229 1.54 -6.97 -17.55
C GLY A 229 2.70 -6.79 -16.58
N GLY A 230 3.82 -7.48 -16.83
CA GLY A 230 5.00 -7.45 -15.98
C GLY A 230 5.92 -6.25 -16.20
N ILE A 231 5.76 -5.51 -17.30
CA ILE A 231 6.47 -4.23 -17.57
C ILE A 231 7.99 -4.29 -17.33
N GLY A 232 8.62 -5.42 -17.69
CA GLY A 232 10.04 -5.70 -17.52
C GLY A 232 10.41 -6.53 -16.28
N PHE A 233 9.49 -6.76 -15.35
CA PHE A 233 9.66 -7.68 -14.21
C PHE A 233 9.26 -9.12 -14.54
N ASP A 234 8.59 -9.34 -15.67
CA ASP A 234 7.99 -10.61 -16.06
C ASP A 234 9.00 -11.76 -16.08
N GLY A 235 10.22 -11.50 -16.56
CA GLY A 235 11.32 -12.46 -16.55
C GLY A 235 11.66 -12.95 -15.14
N LEU A 236 11.86 -12.02 -14.21
CA LEU A 236 12.13 -12.33 -12.80
C LEU A 236 10.93 -13.03 -12.14
N LEU A 237 9.72 -12.56 -12.40
CA LEU A 237 8.51 -13.13 -11.79
C LEU A 237 8.25 -14.58 -12.26
N ARG A 238 8.62 -14.92 -13.51
CA ARG A 238 8.59 -16.30 -13.99
C ARG A 238 9.66 -17.18 -13.35
N THR A 239 10.90 -16.70 -13.20
CA THR A 239 11.97 -17.52 -12.56
C THR A 239 11.68 -17.82 -11.09
N ARG A 240 10.89 -16.97 -10.44
CA ARG A 240 10.43 -17.15 -9.06
C ARG A 240 9.36 -18.24 -8.90
N GLY A 241 8.68 -18.66 -9.98
CA GLY A 241 7.71 -19.76 -9.97
C GLY A 241 6.69 -19.66 -8.82
N ASP A 242 6.52 -20.75 -8.07
CA ASP A 242 5.58 -20.87 -6.95
C ASP A 242 5.87 -19.92 -5.77
N ALA A 243 7.02 -19.23 -5.77
CA ALA A 243 7.28 -18.16 -4.79
C ALA A 243 6.40 -16.92 -5.05
N VAL A 244 5.77 -16.78 -6.23
CA VAL A 244 4.83 -15.71 -6.56
C VAL A 244 3.40 -16.25 -6.52
N GLN A 245 2.54 -15.64 -5.69
CA GLN A 245 1.15 -16.07 -5.51
C GLN A 245 0.18 -14.89 -5.48
N GLY A 246 -1.04 -15.10 -5.97
CA GLY A 246 -2.11 -14.12 -5.86
C GLY A 246 -3.02 -14.44 -4.68
N VAL A 247 -3.24 -13.46 -3.80
CA VAL A 247 -4.19 -13.55 -2.69
C VAL A 247 -5.24 -12.47 -2.92
N LEU A 248 -6.48 -12.90 -3.13
CA LEU A 248 -7.59 -11.98 -3.40
C LEU A 248 -7.82 -11.07 -2.20
N ASN A 249 -7.82 -9.75 -2.42
CA ASN A 249 -8.15 -8.79 -1.38
C ASN A 249 -9.59 -8.99 -0.88
N GLY A 250 -9.78 -8.88 0.44
CA GLY A 250 -11.08 -8.81 1.08
C GLY A 250 -11.60 -7.38 1.24
N ILE A 251 -12.76 -7.26 1.90
CA ILE A 251 -13.31 -5.99 2.38
C ILE A 251 -13.58 -6.09 3.87
N ASP A 252 -13.63 -4.96 4.57
CA ASP A 252 -14.16 -4.91 5.93
C ASP A 252 -15.69 -4.98 5.87
N GLU A 253 -16.24 -6.15 6.16
CA GLU A 253 -17.68 -6.40 6.16
C GLU A 253 -18.43 -5.69 7.30
N ARG A 254 -17.74 -5.19 8.34
CA ARG A 254 -18.37 -4.38 9.39
C ARG A 254 -18.50 -2.93 8.95
N ALA A 255 -17.47 -2.40 8.28
CA ALA A 255 -17.51 -1.06 7.71
C ALA A 255 -18.44 -0.99 6.48
N TRP A 256 -18.46 -2.02 5.65
CA TRP A 256 -19.27 -2.12 4.43
C TRP A 256 -20.51 -3.01 4.63
N ASP A 257 -21.29 -2.74 5.67
CA ASP A 257 -22.55 -3.44 5.97
C ASP A 257 -23.76 -2.54 5.67
N PRO A 258 -24.50 -2.72 4.56
CA PRO A 258 -25.67 -1.90 4.24
C PRO A 258 -26.78 -1.96 5.30
N ALA A 259 -26.80 -2.97 6.16
CA ALA A 259 -27.76 -3.10 7.24
C ALA A 259 -27.41 -2.23 8.45
N ARG A 260 -26.14 -1.81 8.56
CA ARG A 260 -25.59 -1.04 9.68
C ARG A 260 -24.89 0.26 9.27
N ASP A 261 -24.77 0.52 7.98
CA ASP A 261 -24.13 1.72 7.47
C ASP A 261 -24.95 2.98 7.81
N MET A 262 -24.34 3.87 8.60
CA MET A 262 -24.94 5.15 9.01
C MET A 262 -24.90 6.19 7.89
N ALA A 263 -24.06 6.01 6.87
CA ALA A 263 -23.98 6.90 5.71
C ALA A 263 -25.17 6.71 4.75
N LEU A 264 -25.85 5.57 4.81
CA LEU A 264 -27.05 5.33 4.02
C LEU A 264 -28.27 6.04 4.64
N PRO A 265 -29.03 6.85 3.86
CA PRO A 265 -30.28 7.44 4.32
C PRO A 265 -31.31 6.40 4.78
N ARG A 266 -31.23 5.20 4.21
CA ARG A 266 -32.00 4.01 4.56
C ARG A 266 -31.12 2.78 4.50
N ARG A 267 -31.08 2.01 5.58
CA ARG A 267 -30.38 0.74 5.64
C ARG A 267 -31.19 -0.35 4.94
N TYR A 268 -30.49 -1.34 4.40
CA TYR A 268 -31.11 -2.49 3.76
C TYR A 268 -30.22 -3.73 3.92
N ASP A 269 -30.79 -4.88 3.63
CA ASP A 269 -30.11 -6.17 3.64
C ASP A 269 -30.58 -7.05 2.47
N ALA A 270 -30.10 -8.28 2.42
CA ALA A 270 -30.49 -9.25 1.40
C ALA A 270 -32.01 -9.55 1.36
N LYS A 271 -32.75 -9.28 2.44
CA LYS A 271 -34.20 -9.51 2.54
C LYS A 271 -35.03 -8.26 2.23
N SER A 272 -34.41 -7.08 2.15
CA SER A 272 -35.06 -5.78 1.99
C SER A 272 -34.56 -4.99 0.77
N LEU A 273 -34.17 -5.69 -0.31
CA LEU A 273 -33.64 -5.07 -1.54
C LEU A 273 -34.59 -4.05 -2.20
N ALA A 274 -35.90 -4.09 -1.91
CA ALA A 274 -36.86 -3.09 -2.37
C ALA A 274 -36.47 -1.66 -1.94
N THR A 275 -35.81 -1.50 -0.79
CA THR A 275 -35.28 -0.22 -0.27
C THR A 275 -34.29 0.43 -1.24
N LYS A 276 -33.60 -0.34 -2.09
CA LYS A 276 -32.69 0.22 -3.11
C LYS A 276 -33.39 1.14 -4.10
N ARG A 277 -34.71 0.99 -4.31
CA ARG A 277 -35.49 1.90 -5.16
C ARG A 277 -35.58 3.31 -4.54
N GLU A 278 -35.81 3.39 -3.23
CA GLU A 278 -35.82 4.67 -2.50
C GLU A 278 -34.43 5.29 -2.48
N LEU A 279 -33.39 4.50 -2.16
CA LEU A 279 -32.00 4.97 -2.18
C LEU A 279 -31.58 5.51 -3.54
N ARG A 280 -32.02 4.86 -4.63
CA ARG A 280 -31.76 5.32 -5.99
C ARG A 280 -32.38 6.69 -6.25
N VAL A 281 -33.64 6.91 -5.87
CA VAL A 281 -34.32 8.20 -6.05
C VAL A 281 -33.65 9.29 -5.23
N LEU A 282 -33.22 8.97 -4.01
CA LEU A 282 -32.46 9.90 -3.17
C LEU A 282 -31.13 10.30 -3.81
N LEU A 283 -30.36 9.33 -4.33
CA LEU A 283 -29.11 9.61 -5.04
C LEU A 283 -29.35 10.43 -6.32
N GLN A 284 -30.39 10.12 -7.10
CA GLN A 284 -30.76 10.91 -8.27
C GLN A 284 -31.04 12.36 -7.90
N ARG A 285 -31.84 12.58 -6.86
CA ARG A 285 -32.15 13.92 -6.36
C ARG A 285 -30.90 14.67 -5.90
N GLU A 286 -30.03 14.00 -5.15
CA GLU A 286 -28.78 14.58 -4.65
C GLU A 286 -27.87 15.03 -5.80
N LEU A 287 -27.82 14.27 -6.89
CA LEU A 287 -27.03 14.56 -8.08
C LEU A 287 -27.73 15.43 -9.13
N GLY A 288 -28.98 15.88 -8.87
CA GLY A 288 -29.76 16.65 -9.84
C GLY A 288 -30.21 15.87 -11.08
N LEU A 289 -30.24 14.54 -11.00
CA LEU A 289 -30.73 13.65 -12.07
C LEU A 289 -32.25 13.52 -12.03
N VAL A 290 -32.85 13.16 -13.17
CA VAL A 290 -34.29 12.84 -13.25
C VAL A 290 -34.63 11.66 -12.34
N GLU A 291 -35.56 11.87 -11.41
CA GLU A 291 -36.06 10.83 -10.50
C GLU A 291 -36.87 9.78 -11.27
N GLN A 292 -36.27 8.61 -11.54
CA GLN A 292 -36.92 7.51 -12.25
C GLN A 292 -36.28 6.16 -11.91
N THR A 293 -37.06 5.08 -11.94
CA THR A 293 -36.58 3.73 -11.63
C THR A 293 -36.71 2.73 -12.78
N SER A 294 -37.21 3.18 -13.94
CA SER A 294 -37.50 2.34 -15.11
C SER A 294 -36.28 2.07 -16.00
N ALA A 295 -35.35 3.02 -16.13
CA ALA A 295 -34.07 2.79 -16.82
C ALA A 295 -32.96 2.41 -15.83
N PRO A 296 -31.77 1.95 -16.24
CA PRO A 296 -30.62 1.76 -15.34
C PRO A 296 -30.01 3.08 -14.81
N LEU A 297 -29.49 3.04 -13.58
CA LEU A 297 -28.56 4.04 -13.04
C LEU A 297 -27.21 3.33 -12.82
N LEU A 298 -26.20 3.74 -13.57
CA LEU A 298 -24.83 3.25 -13.46
C LEU A 298 -24.07 4.14 -12.47
N GLY A 299 -23.17 3.54 -11.69
CA GLY A 299 -22.30 4.25 -10.76
C GLY A 299 -20.84 3.98 -11.08
N LEU A 300 -20.01 5.03 -11.12
CA LEU A 300 -18.58 4.95 -11.29
C LEU A 300 -17.90 5.69 -10.13
N VAL A 301 -17.18 4.93 -9.29
CA VAL A 301 -16.38 5.49 -8.20
C VAL A 301 -14.92 5.08 -8.42
N SER A 302 -14.12 5.97 -9.01
CA SER A 302 -12.74 5.66 -9.41
C SER A 302 -11.89 6.92 -9.57
N ARG A 303 -10.56 6.78 -9.55
CA ARG A 303 -9.67 7.78 -10.16
C ARG A 303 -10.00 7.89 -11.66
N LEU A 304 -10.00 9.12 -12.18
CA LEU A 304 -10.29 9.40 -13.57
C LEU A 304 -9.01 9.39 -14.42
N SER A 305 -8.58 8.22 -14.87
CA SER A 305 -7.34 8.04 -15.63
C SER A 305 -7.50 7.05 -16.79
N TRP A 306 -6.59 7.11 -17.77
CA TRP A 306 -6.53 6.14 -18.87
C TRP A 306 -6.36 4.71 -18.39
N GLN A 307 -5.58 4.51 -17.31
CA GLN A 307 -5.42 3.20 -16.66
C GLN A 307 -6.76 2.59 -16.20
N LYS A 308 -7.76 3.44 -15.91
CA LYS A 308 -9.10 3.03 -15.50
C LYS A 308 -10.08 2.95 -16.67
N GLY A 309 -9.63 3.18 -17.90
CA GLY A 309 -10.44 3.12 -19.11
C GLY A 309 -11.55 4.16 -19.15
N ILE A 310 -11.35 5.33 -18.52
CA ILE A 310 -12.38 6.38 -18.47
C ILE A 310 -12.68 6.94 -19.85
N ASP A 311 -11.68 7.00 -20.72
CA ASP A 311 -11.82 7.30 -22.13
C ASP A 311 -12.84 6.38 -22.82
N LEU A 312 -12.79 5.07 -22.54
CA LEU A 312 -13.76 4.10 -23.05
C LEU A 312 -15.17 4.34 -22.49
N VAL A 313 -15.27 4.73 -21.22
CA VAL A 313 -16.55 5.09 -20.59
C VAL A 313 -17.16 6.31 -21.27
N VAL A 314 -16.34 7.35 -21.52
CA VAL A 314 -16.77 8.58 -22.19
C VAL A 314 -17.22 8.29 -23.62
N GLU A 315 -16.47 7.47 -24.37
CA GLU A 315 -16.83 7.07 -25.73
C GLU A 315 -18.15 6.29 -25.79
N ALA A 316 -18.39 5.40 -24.82
CA ALA A 316 -19.61 4.60 -24.75
C ALA A 316 -20.85 5.36 -24.24
N LEU A 317 -20.67 6.56 -23.66
CA LEU A 317 -21.73 7.26 -22.94
C LEU A 317 -22.89 7.78 -23.82
N PRO A 318 -22.67 8.39 -25.00
CA PRO A 318 -23.76 8.96 -25.80
C PRO A 318 -24.90 7.99 -26.14
N PRO A 319 -24.65 6.78 -26.68
CA PRO A 319 -25.74 5.84 -26.96
C PRO A 319 -26.44 5.33 -25.69
N LEU A 320 -25.72 5.22 -24.56
CA LEU A 320 -26.32 4.84 -23.28
C LEU A 320 -27.30 5.91 -22.79
N LEU A 321 -26.88 7.18 -22.79
CA LEU A 321 -27.74 8.29 -22.40
C LEU A 321 -28.98 8.41 -23.31
N ALA A 322 -28.81 8.21 -24.62
CA ALA A 322 -29.92 8.20 -25.58
C ALA A 322 -30.97 7.11 -25.29
N SER A 323 -30.57 6.00 -24.65
CA SER A 323 -31.48 4.93 -24.21
C SER A 323 -32.15 5.19 -22.85
N GLY A 324 -31.90 6.36 -22.24
CA GLY A 324 -32.46 6.75 -20.95
C GLY A 324 -31.68 6.27 -19.72
N VAL A 325 -30.51 5.65 -19.92
CA VAL A 325 -29.58 5.31 -18.83
C VAL A 325 -29.07 6.58 -18.17
N GLN A 326 -28.87 6.53 -16.86
CA GLN A 326 -28.20 7.59 -16.10
C GLN A 326 -26.86 7.10 -15.58
N LEU A 327 -25.92 8.03 -15.41
CA LEU A 327 -24.60 7.76 -14.85
C LEU A 327 -24.33 8.71 -13.68
N ALA A 328 -23.92 8.14 -12.54
CA ALA A 328 -23.39 8.86 -11.38
C ALA A 328 -21.88 8.62 -11.32
N VAL A 329 -21.08 9.69 -11.29
CA VAL A 329 -19.62 9.62 -11.25
C VAL A 329 -19.10 10.32 -10.01
N LEU A 330 -18.25 9.62 -9.25
CA LEU A 330 -17.45 10.19 -8.17
C LEU A 330 -15.99 9.85 -8.42
N GLY A 331 -15.19 10.86 -8.71
CA GLY A 331 -13.79 10.66 -9.02
C GLY A 331 -13.04 11.96 -9.18
N SER A 332 -11.71 11.87 -9.17
CA SER A 332 -10.80 12.94 -9.55
C SER A 332 -9.65 12.33 -10.34
N GLY A 333 -9.04 13.11 -11.22
CA GLY A 333 -7.97 12.59 -12.06
C GLY A 333 -7.54 13.58 -13.13
N GLU A 334 -7.18 13.05 -14.30
CA GLU A 334 -6.58 13.82 -15.37
C GLU A 334 -7.58 14.83 -15.96
N PRO A 335 -7.21 16.11 -16.12
CA PRO A 335 -8.12 17.16 -16.60
C PRO A 335 -8.74 16.89 -17.98
N ALA A 336 -8.12 16.04 -18.80
CA ALA A 336 -8.65 15.66 -20.11
C ALA A 336 -9.81 14.65 -20.04
N LEU A 337 -9.95 13.95 -18.90
CA LEU A 337 -10.94 12.88 -18.67
C LEU A 337 -12.00 13.25 -17.62
N ALA A 338 -11.83 14.38 -16.92
CA ALA A 338 -12.69 14.89 -15.85
C ALA A 338 -13.57 16.03 -16.35
#